data_AF-A0A1Y4CHF7-F1
#
_entry.id   AF-A0A1Y4CHF7-F1
#
_cell.length_a   1.000
_cell.length_b   1.000
_cell.length_c   1.000
_cell.angle_alpha   90.00
_cell.angle_beta   90.00
_cell.angle_gamma   90.00
#
_symmetry.space_group_name_H-M   'P 1'
#
loop_
_entity.id
_entity.type
_entity.pdbx_description
1 polymer ?
#
loop_
_entity_poly.entity_id
_entity_poly.type
_entity_poly.pdbx_seq_one_letter_code
_entity_poly.pdbx_strand_id
1 'polypeptide(L)' 'MIVMMVNKACEWCRIAAGTGTYTCPIKRIDGELFFKFKREWHSVAKYISESAHELAYVGGKLVNRSYTG' A
#
# COMPACT_ATOMS: atom_id res chain seq x y z
N MET A 1 -2.83 -0.90 12.51
CA MET A 1 -2.95 -0.27 11.18
C MET A 1 -3.13 -1.40 10.20
N ILE A 2 -4.05 -1.29 9.26
CA ILE A 2 -4.29 -2.32 8.26
C ILE A 2 -4.21 -1.63 6.90
N VAL A 3 -3.33 -2.08 6.02
CA VAL A 3 -3.27 -1.62 4.64
C VAL A 3 -4.34 -2.36 3.86
N MET A 4 -5.29 -1.62 3.31
CA MET A 4 -6.44 -2.16 2.57
C MET A 4 -6.23 -2.13 1.06
N MET A 5 -5.40 -1.21 0.58
CA MET A 5 -5.16 -1.02 -0.84
C MET A 5 -3.76 -0.45 -1.06
N VAL A 6 -3.06 -0.93 -2.07
CA VAL A 6 -1.77 -0.38 -2.51
C VAL A 6 -1.87 0.10 -3.95
N ASN A 7 -1.75 1.41 -4.17
CA ASN A 7 -1.63 1.97 -5.50
C ASN A 7 -0.14 2.13 -5.86
N LYS A 8 0.42 1.11 -6.52
CA LYS A 8 1.79 1.12 -7.05
C LYS A 8 1.93 2.07 -8.24
N ALA A 9 0.85 2.37 -8.97
CA ALA A 9 0.87 3.27 -10.13
C ALA A 9 0.99 4.76 -9.75
N CYS A 10 0.45 5.15 -8.60
CA CYS A 10 0.45 6.53 -8.11
C CYS A 10 1.19 6.70 -6.77
N GLU A 11 1.92 5.67 -6.33
CA GLU A 11 2.77 5.68 -5.14
C GLU A 11 2.06 6.09 -3.83
N TRP A 12 0.90 5.48 -3.56
CA TRP A 12 0.22 5.59 -2.27
C TRP A 12 -0.48 4.30 -1.85
N CYS A 13 -0.84 4.19 -0.56
CA CYS A 13 -1.69 3.12 -0.05
C CYS A 13 -2.82 3.70 0.81
N ARG A 14 -3.92 2.97 0.91
CA ARG A 14 -5.01 3.29 1.84
C ARG A 14 -4.89 2.40 3.07
N ILE A 15 -4.87 3.02 4.24
CA ILE A 15 -4.80 2.33 5.52
C ILE A 15 -6.02 2.61 6.37
N ALA A 16 -6.46 1.62 7.14
CA ALA A 16 -7.36 1.81 8.27
C ALA A 16 -6.54 1.85 9.57
N ALA A 17 -6.74 2.88 10.38
CA ALA A 17 -6.04 3.06 11.66
C ALA A 17 -6.98 3.72 12.68
N GLY A 18 -7.36 2.97 13.72
CA GLY A 18 -8.06 3.44 14.92
C GLY A 18 -9.28 4.35 14.66
N THR A 19 -9.00 5.62 14.41
CA THR A 19 -9.95 6.72 14.21
C THR A 19 -10.41 6.93 12.78
N GLY A 20 -9.84 6.25 11.78
CA GLY A 20 -10.28 6.46 10.40
C GLY A 20 -9.45 5.76 9.33
N THR A 21 -9.71 6.17 8.10
CA THR A 21 -9.02 5.70 6.89
C THR A 21 -8.17 6.82 6.32
N TYR A 22 -6.94 6.52 5.94
CA TYR A 22 -5.97 7.51 5.49
C TYR A 22 -5.33 7.05 4.18
N THR A 23 -5.03 8.01 3.31
CA THR A 23 -4.16 7.80 2.14
C THR A 23 -2.75 8.20 2.54
N CYS A 24 -1.82 7.27 2.44
CA CYS A 24 -0.43 7.43 2.83
C CYS A 24 0.46 7.27 1.60
N PRO A 25 1.49 8.12 1.41
CA PRO A 25 2.46 7.89 0.35
C PRO A 25 3.26 6.61 0.66
N ILE A 26 3.65 5.89 -0.40
CA ILE A 26 4.54 4.73 -0.30
C ILE A 26 5.88 5.01 -0.96
N LYS A 27 6.89 4.23 -0.58
CA LYS A 27 8.16 4.16 -1.30
C LYS A 27 8.79 2.78 -1.12
N ARG A 28 9.81 2.47 -1.92
CA ARG A 28 10.66 1.31 -1.68
C ARG A 28 11.87 1.68 -0.82
N ILE A 29 12.20 0.83 0.14
CA ILE A 29 13.42 0.89 0.95
C ILE A 29 13.98 -0.52 0.91
N ASP A 30 15.22 -0.68 0.40
CA ASP A 30 15.88 -1.99 0.29
C ASP A 30 15.04 -3.07 -0.42
N GLY A 31 14.26 -2.66 -1.43
CA GLY A 31 13.38 -3.53 -2.21
C GLY A 31 11.98 -3.74 -1.61
N GLU A 32 11.78 -3.45 -0.32
CA GLU A 32 10.51 -3.59 0.37
C GLU A 32 9.64 -2.32 0.30
N LEU A 33 8.32 -2.49 0.29
CA LEU A 33 7.37 -1.38 0.23
C LEU A 33 7.07 -0.85 1.64
N PHE A 34 7.22 0.45 1.83
CA PHE A 34 6.89 1.16 3.07
C PHE A 34 5.87 2.25 2.83
N PHE A 35 5.02 2.54 3.82
CA PHE A 35 4.10 3.66 3.81
C PHE A 35 4.40 4.65 4.94
N LYS A 36 4.16 5.95 4.69
CA LYS A 36 4.39 6.99 5.70
C LYS A 36 3.12 7.27 6.49
N PHE A 37 3.15 7.05 7.80
CA PHE A 37 2.07 7.42 8.70
C PHE A 37 2.63 7.99 10.00
N LYS A 38 2.05 9.10 10.48
CA LYS A 38 2.51 9.84 11.67
C LYS A 38 4.04 10.12 11.67
N ARG A 39 4.56 10.53 10.50
CA ARG A 39 5.98 10.87 10.23
C ARG A 39 6.96 9.69 10.24
N GLU A 40 6.48 8.47 10.44
CA GLU A 40 7.29 7.24 10.42
C GLU A 40 6.99 6.40 9.18
N TRP A 41 7.97 5.59 8.77
CA TRP A 41 7.84 4.62 7.69
C TRP A 41 7.53 3.24 8.26
N HIS A 42 6.46 2.62 7.76
CA HIS A 42 5.96 1.33 8.20
C HIS A 42 5.97 0.34 7.04
N SER A 43 6.42 -0.90 7.27
CA SER A 43 6.43 -1.95 6.24
C SER A 43 5.00 -2.31 5.82
N VAL A 44 4.72 -2.26 4.51
CA VAL A 44 3.41 -2.66 3.96
C VAL A 44 3.17 -4.13 4.22
N ALA A 45 4.17 -5.00 4.03
CA ALA A 45 4.04 -6.44 4.22
C ALA A 45 3.58 -6.82 5.64
N LYS A 46 4.00 -6.05 6.65
CA LYS A 46 3.60 -6.28 8.05
C LYS A 46 2.13 -5.94 8.34
N TYR A 47 1.54 -5.03 7.58
CA TYR A 47 0.22 -4.47 7.85
C TYR A 47 -0.82 -4.74 6.75
N ILE A 48 -0.43 -5.37 5.65
CA ILE A 48 -1.33 -5.67 4.52
C ILE A 48 -2.42 -6.66 4.94
N SER A 49 -3.66 -6.34 4.58
CA SER A 49 -4.78 -7.26 4.76
C SER A 49 -4.71 -8.41 3.75
N GLU A 50 -5.13 -9.60 4.16
CA GLU A 50 -5.26 -10.76 3.26
C GLU A 50 -6.18 -10.49 2.06
N SER A 51 -7.18 -9.63 2.23
CA SER A 51 -8.12 -9.21 1.19
C SER A 51 -7.74 -7.89 0.52
N ALA A 52 -6.50 -7.40 0.73
CA ALA A 52 -6.07 -6.15 0.12
C ALA A 52 -5.94 -6.27 -1.39
N HIS A 53 -6.23 -5.16 -2.07
CA HIS A 53 -6.07 -5.03 -3.51
C HIS A 53 -4.91 -4.10 -3.87
N GLU A 54 -4.38 -4.25 -5.07
CA GLU A 54 -3.39 -3.34 -5.63
C GLU A 54 -3.84 -2.77 -6.97
N LEU A 55 -3.42 -1.53 -7.22
CA LEU A 55 -3.47 -0.90 -8.52
C LEU A 55 -2.04 -0.80 -9.06
N ALA A 56 -1.75 -1.53 -10.13
CA ALA A 56 -0.41 -1.64 -10.70
C ALA A 56 -0.45 -1.71 -12.23
N TYR A 57 0.64 -1.32 -12.88
CA TYR A 57 0.83 -1.56 -14.31
C TYR A 57 1.37 -2.97 -14.52
N VAL A 58 0.64 -3.79 -15.29
CA VAL A 58 1.05 -5.13 -15.72
C VAL A 58 1.01 -5.16 -17.24
N GLY A 59 2.15 -5.40 -17.88
CA GLY A 59 2.25 -5.39 -19.36
C GLY A 59 1.78 -4.08 -19.98
N GLY A 60 2.05 -2.94 -19.33
CA GLY A 60 1.64 -1.61 -19.79
C GLY A 60 0.16 -1.25 -19.57
N LYS A 61 -0.65 -2.15 -18.99
CA LYS A 61 -2.05 -1.88 -18.64
C LYS A 61 -2.21 -1.69 -17.14
N LEU A 62 -3.01 -0.69 -16.75
CA LEU A 62 -3.38 -0.48 -15.36
C LEU A 62 -4.40 -1.56 -14.96
N VAL A 63 -4.09 -2.34 -13.93
CA VAL A 63 -4.96 -3.41 -13.43
C VAL A 63 -5.24 -3.24 -11.95
N ASN A 64 -6.47 -3.59 -11.54
CA ASN A 64 -6.87 -3.73 -10.15
C ASN A 64 -7.00 -5.23 -9.83
N ARG A 65 -6.21 -5.72 -8.87
CA ARG A 65 -6.15 -7.16 -8.52
C ARG A 65 -5.84 -7.35 -7.04
N SER A 66 -5.88 -8.57 -6.54
CA SER A 66 -5.38 -8.87 -5.18
C SER A 66 -3.91 -8.49 -5.04
N TYR A 67 -3.52 -7.97 -3.87
CA TYR A 67 -2.15 -7.56 -3.62
C TYR A 67 -1.19 -8.74 -3.75
N THR A 68 -0.13 -8.56 -4.54
CA THR A 68 0.99 -9.50 -4.63
C THR A 68 2.25 -8.74 -4.22
N GLY A 69 2.94 -9.26 -3.20
CA GLY A 69 4.13 -8.64 -2.59
C GLY A 69 5.22 -8.31 -3.58
#